data_AF-A0A3N5TIW0-F1
#
_entry.id   AF-A0A3N5TIW0-F1
#
_cell.length_a   1.000
_cell.length_b   1.000
_cell.length_c   1.000
_cell.angle_alpha   90.00
_cell.angle_beta   90.00
_cell.angle_gamma   90.00
#
_symmetry.space_group_name_H-M   'P 1'
#
loop_
_entity.id
_entity.type
_entity.pdbx_description
1 polymer ?
#
loop_
_entity_poly.entity_id
_entity_poly.type
_entity_poly.pdbx_seq_one_letter_code
_entity_poly.pdbx_strand_id
1 'polypeptide(L)'
;MNQKQPDKKTFRRVRRSGGNDLKLSGMALNILRELDGESSLDQIVLRSGLTHAEAQNALAALVKQGLVEAIEPAEPVVPAEIFSRIQSSIAKALGPVGEFLLDEKMEDLGHSIEEFPIHLLPELVEDIAQEIRRPEISLSFKRQMIELIRTLNRL
;
A
#
# COMPACT_ATOMS: atom_id res chain seq x y z
N MET A 1 -11.98 24.31 6.98
CA MET A 1 -12.81 23.08 7.06
C MET A 1 -11.87 21.91 6.85
N ASN A 2 -11.29 21.37 7.93
CA ASN A 2 -10.32 20.27 7.83
C ASN A 2 -11.06 18.96 7.66
N GLN A 3 -11.06 18.42 6.45
CA GLN A 3 -11.39 17.03 6.21
C GLN A 3 -10.25 16.20 6.79
N LYS A 4 -10.43 15.66 8.00
CA LYS A 4 -9.54 14.62 8.52
C LYS A 4 -9.71 13.41 7.60
N GLN A 5 -8.65 13.03 6.90
CA GLN A 5 -8.53 11.71 6.26
C GLN A 5 -8.94 10.65 7.31
N PRO A 6 -9.85 9.71 7.01
CA PRO A 6 -10.13 8.63 7.94
C PRO A 6 -8.86 7.79 8.10
N ASP A 7 -8.44 7.61 9.36
CA ASP A 7 -7.33 6.72 9.72
C ASP A 7 -7.61 5.34 9.12
N LYS A 8 -6.99 5.04 7.96
CA LYS A 8 -7.19 3.79 7.20
C LYS A 8 -6.44 2.62 7.86
N LYS A 9 -6.46 2.53 9.19
CA LYS A 9 -5.84 1.42 9.92
C LYS A 9 -6.70 0.18 9.74
N THR A 10 -6.10 -0.88 9.20
CA THR A 10 -6.70 -2.21 9.12
C THR A 10 -6.20 -3.03 10.30
N PHE A 11 -6.89 -4.11 10.63
CA PHE A 11 -6.58 -4.89 11.83
C PHE A 11 -6.68 -6.37 11.49
N ARG A 12 -5.71 -7.18 11.93
CA ARG A 12 -5.77 -8.64 11.77
C ARG A 12 -5.68 -9.40 13.08
N ARG A 13 -6.22 -10.61 13.06
CA ARG A 13 -6.17 -11.55 14.18
C ARG A 13 -4.79 -12.18 14.28
N VAL A 14 -4.26 -12.24 15.49
CA VAL A 14 -3.06 -13.02 15.81
C VAL A 14 -3.46 -14.47 16.10
N ARG A 15 -2.95 -15.43 15.32
CA ARG A 15 -3.14 -16.87 15.62
C ARG A 15 -2.28 -17.25 16.82
N ARG A 16 -2.88 -17.33 18.01
CA ARG A 16 -2.21 -17.91 19.18
C ARG A 16 -2.51 -19.40 19.31
N SER A 17 -1.45 -20.20 19.43
CA SER A 17 -1.47 -21.67 19.52
C SER A 17 -1.64 -22.21 20.96
N GLY A 18 -2.08 -21.37 21.92
CA GLY A 18 -2.14 -21.76 23.34
C GLY A 18 -3.44 -21.31 24.00
N GLY A 19 -4.16 -22.26 24.59
CA GLY A 19 -5.44 -22.06 25.28
C GLY A 19 -5.27 -21.26 26.58
N ASN A 20 -5.43 -19.95 26.49
CA ASN A 20 -5.74 -19.12 27.65
C ASN A 20 -7.25 -18.90 27.71
N ASP A 21 -7.83 -19.04 28.90
CA ASP A 21 -9.20 -18.63 29.21
C ASP A 21 -9.31 -17.11 29.14
N LEU A 22 -9.49 -16.60 27.92
CA LEU A 22 -9.66 -15.19 27.65
C LEU A 22 -11.11 -14.81 27.93
N LYS A 23 -11.32 -13.93 28.91
CA LYS A 23 -12.63 -13.29 29.14
C LYS A 23 -12.89 -12.27 28.04
N LEU A 24 -13.56 -12.71 26.97
CA LEU A 24 -13.99 -11.87 25.87
C LEU A 24 -15.46 -11.47 26.04
N SER A 25 -15.76 -10.20 25.83
CA SER A 25 -17.15 -9.75 25.75
C SER A 25 -17.78 -10.21 24.42
N GLY A 26 -19.11 -10.32 24.37
CA GLY A 26 -19.82 -10.63 23.13
C GLY A 26 -19.48 -9.66 21.99
N MET A 27 -19.27 -8.38 22.31
CA MET A 27 -18.81 -7.35 21.36
C MET A 27 -17.40 -7.63 20.82
N ALA A 28 -16.45 -8.01 21.69
CA ALA A 28 -15.09 -8.33 21.28
C ALA A 28 -15.04 -9.58 20.38
N LEU A 29 -15.89 -10.58 20.67
CA LEU A 29 -16.05 -11.75 19.80
C LEU A 29 -16.63 -11.39 18.44
N ASN A 30 -17.59 -10.46 18.39
CA ASN A 30 -18.20 -10.03 17.13
C ASN A 30 -17.17 -9.33 16.24
N ILE A 31 -16.37 -8.41 16.80
CA ILE A 31 -15.28 -7.76 16.06
C ILE A 31 -14.24 -8.78 15.61
N LEU A 32 -13.80 -9.70 16.49
CA LEU A 32 -12.87 -10.75 16.10
C LEU A 32 -13.34 -11.61 14.93
N ARG A 33 -14.64 -11.76 14.69
CA ARG A 33 -15.17 -12.50 13.53
C ARG A 33 -15.06 -11.71 12.23
N GLU A 34 -15.21 -10.39 12.30
CA GLU A 34 -15.17 -9.49 11.15
C GLU A 34 -13.74 -9.07 10.75
N LEU A 35 -12.74 -9.33 11.61
CA LEU A 35 -11.35 -9.03 11.32
C LEU A 35 -10.75 -10.04 10.32
N ASP A 36 -10.68 -9.60 9.06
CA ASP A 36 -10.08 -10.29 7.91
C ASP A 36 -8.64 -9.83 7.60
N GLY A 37 -8.19 -8.70 8.18
CA GLY A 37 -6.89 -8.08 7.89
C GLY A 37 -6.90 -7.07 6.74
N GLU A 38 -8.02 -6.90 6.04
CA GLU A 38 -8.16 -6.00 4.90
C GLU A 38 -9.14 -4.86 5.19
N SER A 39 -10.08 -5.11 6.10
CA SER A 39 -11.19 -4.23 6.44
C SER A 39 -10.78 -3.13 7.42
N SER A 40 -11.19 -1.89 7.13
CA SER A 40 -11.01 -0.75 8.04
C SER A 40 -12.03 -0.77 9.19
N LEU A 41 -11.73 -0.03 10.27
CA LEU A 41 -12.64 0.10 11.41
C LEU A 41 -14.04 0.58 11.01
N ASP A 42 -14.14 1.52 10.07
CA ASP A 42 -15.43 2.02 9.57
C ASP A 42 -16.24 0.93 8.86
N GLN A 43 -15.58 0.09 8.07
CA GLN A 43 -16.23 -1.03 7.39
C GLN A 43 -16.63 -2.14 8.37
N ILE A 44 -15.86 -2.33 9.45
CA ILE A 44 -16.20 -3.26 10.53
C ILE A 44 -17.43 -2.76 11.28
N VAL A 45 -17.47 -1.48 11.65
CA VAL A 45 -18.60 -0.81 12.31
C VAL A 45 -19.89 -0.98 11.50
N LEU A 46 -19.82 -0.73 10.18
CA LEU A 46 -20.95 -0.90 9.25
C LEU A 46 -21.50 -2.33 9.22
N ARG A 47 -20.62 -3.35 9.29
CA ARG A 47 -21.00 -4.77 9.22
C ARG A 47 -21.42 -5.36 10.56
N SER A 48 -20.78 -4.92 11.65
CA SER A 48 -21.03 -5.44 12.99
C SER A 48 -22.27 -4.84 13.67
N GLY A 49 -22.84 -3.76 13.10
CA GLY A 49 -23.97 -3.03 13.67
C GLY A 49 -23.65 -2.33 14.99
N LEU A 50 -22.36 -2.13 15.29
CA LEU A 50 -21.88 -1.46 16.50
C LEU A 50 -21.74 0.04 16.22
N THR A 51 -21.74 0.85 17.27
CA THR A 51 -21.30 2.24 17.14
C THR A 51 -19.78 2.32 17.04
N HIS A 52 -19.28 3.43 16.50
CA HIS A 52 -17.84 3.65 16.37
C HIS A 52 -17.12 3.63 17.74
N ALA A 53 -17.75 4.13 18.80
CA ALA A 53 -17.21 4.10 20.17
C ALA A 53 -17.16 2.69 20.76
N GLU A 54 -18.19 1.86 20.54
CA GLU A 54 -18.19 0.46 20.97
C GLU A 54 -17.13 -0.35 20.22
N ALA A 55 -17.00 -0.11 18.91
CA ALA A 55 -16.01 -0.78 18.08
C ALA A 55 -14.57 -0.42 18.51
N GLN A 56 -14.30 0.86 18.75
CA GLN A 56 -13.00 1.32 19.28
C GLN A 56 -12.68 0.68 20.64
N ASN A 57 -13.64 0.66 21.57
CA ASN A 57 -13.44 0.09 22.90
C ASN A 57 -13.16 -1.42 22.86
N ALA A 58 -13.92 -2.16 22.05
CA ALA A 58 -13.72 -3.59 21.87
C ALA A 58 -12.39 -3.89 21.15
N LEU A 59 -12.01 -3.10 20.15
CA LEU A 59 -10.73 -3.24 19.46
C LEU A 59 -9.54 -2.93 20.38
N ALA A 60 -9.62 -1.88 21.19
CA ALA A 60 -8.59 -1.55 22.18
C ALA A 60 -8.42 -2.68 23.21
N ALA A 61 -9.51 -3.33 23.63
CA ALA A 61 -9.45 -4.49 24.51
C ALA A 61 -8.75 -5.68 23.82
N LEU A 62 -9.03 -5.93 22.54
CA LEU A 62 -8.41 -7.01 21.76
C LEU A 62 -6.92 -6.78 21.51
N VAL A 63 -6.51 -5.54 21.22
CA VAL A 63 -5.10 -5.15 21.09
C VAL A 63 -4.38 -5.30 22.42
N LYS A 64 -4.96 -4.79 23.53
CA LYS A 64 -4.38 -4.93 24.88
C LYS A 64 -4.21 -6.39 25.29
N GLN A 65 -5.11 -7.25 24.85
CA GLN A 65 -5.02 -8.68 25.11
C GLN A 65 -4.01 -9.38 24.19
N GLY A 66 -3.55 -8.76 23.10
CA GLY A 66 -2.63 -9.34 22.10
C GLY A 66 -3.32 -10.31 21.13
N LEU A 67 -4.61 -10.10 20.88
CA LEU A 67 -5.41 -10.92 19.96
C LEU A 67 -5.53 -10.31 18.56
N VAL A 68 -5.28 -9.01 18.47
CA VAL A 68 -5.40 -8.23 17.25
C VAL A 68 -4.20 -7.28 17.18
N GLU A 69 -3.64 -7.12 16.00
CA GLU A 69 -2.63 -6.13 15.70
C GLU A 69 -3.16 -5.14 14.66
N ALA A 70 -2.84 -3.86 14.83
CA ALA A 70 -3.07 -2.85 13.80
C ALA A 70 -2.08 -3.12 12.67
N ILE A 71 -2.61 -3.38 11.48
CA ILE A 71 -1.81 -3.32 10.27
C ILE A 71 -1.93 -1.88 9.77
N GLU A 72 -0.79 -1.23 9.55
CA GLU A 72 -0.84 -0.02 8.74
C GLU A 72 -1.43 -0.40 7.37
N PRO A 73 -2.30 0.43 6.79
CA PRO A 73 -2.82 0.14 5.46
C PRO A 73 -1.63 -0.16 4.55
N ALA A 74 -1.61 -1.34 3.93
CA ALA A 74 -0.59 -1.66 2.95
C ALA A 74 -0.53 -0.50 1.96
N GLU A 75 0.65 0.12 1.88
CA GLU A 75 0.84 1.25 1.00
C GLU A 75 0.51 0.83 -0.44
N PRO A 76 -0.22 1.65 -1.22
CA PRO A 76 -0.54 1.28 -2.59
C PRO A 76 0.74 1.00 -3.37
N VAL A 77 0.88 -0.22 -3.87
CA VAL A 77 2.04 -0.65 -4.67
C VAL A 77 1.76 -0.54 -6.17
N VAL A 78 2.81 -0.32 -6.94
CA VAL A 78 2.70 -0.23 -8.41
C VAL A 78 2.34 -1.61 -8.98
N PRO A 79 1.25 -1.74 -9.77
CA PRO A 79 0.89 -3.03 -10.37
C PRO A 79 1.96 -3.53 -11.36
N ALA A 80 2.17 -4.85 -11.42
CA ALA A 80 3.16 -5.47 -12.30
C ALA A 80 2.98 -5.12 -13.79
N GLU A 81 1.73 -4.99 -14.27
CA GLU A 81 1.43 -4.55 -15.64
C GLU A 81 1.99 -3.14 -15.92
N ILE A 82 1.90 -2.26 -14.93
CA ILE A 82 2.40 -0.89 -15.04
C ILE A 82 3.92 -0.89 -15.05
N PHE A 83 4.56 -1.71 -14.20
CA PHE A 83 6.01 -1.92 -14.24
C PHE A 83 6.51 -2.43 -15.59
N SER A 84 5.83 -3.41 -16.19
CA SER A 84 6.19 -3.92 -17.52
C SER A 84 6.16 -2.81 -18.59
N ARG A 85 5.21 -1.88 -18.48
CA ARG A 85 5.12 -0.72 -19.38
C ARG A 85 6.25 0.29 -19.14
N ILE A 86 6.60 0.55 -17.88
CA ILE A 86 7.74 1.39 -17.51
C ILE A 86 9.02 0.78 -18.08
N GLN A 87 9.29 -0.50 -17.82
CA GLN A 87 10.45 -1.23 -18.33
C GLN A 87 10.53 -1.19 -19.86
N SER A 88 9.40 -1.39 -20.56
CA SER A 88 9.35 -1.25 -22.03
C SER A 88 9.71 0.16 -22.50
N SER A 89 9.25 1.21 -21.81
CA SER A 89 9.61 2.59 -22.13
C SER A 89 11.08 2.89 -21.86
N ILE A 90 11.67 2.33 -20.80
CA ILE A 90 13.11 2.48 -20.51
C ILE A 90 13.93 1.77 -21.58
N ALA A 91 13.59 0.53 -21.94
CA ALA A 91 14.27 -0.23 -22.98
C ALA A 91 14.24 0.50 -24.34
N LYS A 92 13.14 1.21 -24.66
CA LYS A 92 13.06 2.06 -25.87
C LYS A 92 13.98 3.28 -25.79
N ALA A 93 14.20 3.84 -24.61
CA ALA A 93 15.00 5.04 -24.41
C ALA A 93 16.51 4.75 -24.32
N LEU A 94 16.89 3.66 -23.65
CA LEU A 94 18.27 3.33 -23.28
C LEU A 94 18.77 2.02 -23.91
N GLY A 95 17.92 1.29 -24.63
CA GLY A 95 18.25 -0.03 -25.16
C GLY A 95 18.25 -1.11 -24.07
N PRO A 96 18.87 -2.28 -24.33
CA PRO A 96 18.91 -3.41 -23.40
C PRO A 96 19.51 -3.08 -22.03
N VAL A 97 20.36 -2.04 -21.96
CA VAL A 97 20.99 -1.59 -20.72
C VAL A 97 19.97 -1.01 -19.72
N GLY A 98 18.82 -0.57 -20.23
CA GLY A 98 17.75 0.02 -19.42
C GLY A 98 17.09 -0.94 -18.43
N GLU A 99 17.21 -2.26 -18.63
CA GLU A 99 16.66 -3.25 -17.70
C GLU A 99 17.36 -3.19 -16.34
N PHE A 100 18.69 -3.13 -16.34
CA PHE A 100 19.49 -3.04 -15.11
C PHE A 100 19.32 -1.71 -14.39
N LEU A 101 19.08 -0.63 -15.15
CA LEU A 101 18.92 0.70 -14.56
C LEU A 101 17.66 0.80 -13.70
N LEU A 102 16.56 0.16 -14.11
CA LEU A 102 15.33 0.18 -13.33
C LEU A 102 15.55 -0.49 -11.97
N ASP A 103 16.18 -1.67 -11.97
CA ASP A 103 16.47 -2.42 -10.75
C ASP A 103 17.41 -1.63 -9.83
N GLU A 104 18.49 -1.05 -10.37
CA GLU A 104 19.43 -0.20 -9.61
C GLU A 104 18.73 0.99 -8.94
N LYS A 105 17.89 1.73 -9.69
CA LYS A 105 17.19 2.90 -9.13
C LYS A 105 16.11 2.51 -8.12
N MET A 106 15.50 1.34 -8.24
CA MET A 106 14.57 0.84 -7.21
C MET A 106 15.32 0.44 -5.94
N GLU A 107 16.46 -0.23 -6.08
CA GLU A 107 17.34 -0.59 -4.96
C GLU A 107 17.88 0.67 -4.23
N ASP A 108 18.24 1.72 -4.96
CA ASP A 108 18.65 3.01 -4.39
C ASP A 108 17.55 3.66 -3.53
N LEU A 109 16.29 3.45 -3.91
CA LEU A 109 15.11 3.87 -3.15
C LEU A 109 14.74 2.89 -2.02
N GLY A 110 15.45 1.76 -1.90
CA GLY A 110 15.24 0.76 -0.85
C GLY A 110 14.05 -0.17 -1.09
N HIS A 111 13.60 -0.31 -2.34
CA HIS A 111 12.40 -1.09 -2.69
C HIS A 111 12.68 -2.11 -3.79
N SER A 112 11.87 -3.16 -3.84
CA SER A 112 11.84 -4.12 -4.96
C SER A 112 10.63 -3.88 -5.85
N ILE A 113 10.60 -4.54 -7.01
CA ILE A 113 9.50 -4.42 -7.98
C ILE A 113 8.15 -4.91 -7.43
N GLU A 114 8.15 -5.88 -6.51
CA GLU A 114 6.94 -6.46 -5.92
C GLU A 114 6.28 -5.54 -4.88
N GLU A 115 7.06 -4.67 -4.24
CA GLU A 115 6.64 -3.87 -3.10
C GLU A 115 6.81 -2.36 -3.34
N PHE A 116 7.04 -1.95 -4.59
CA PHE A 116 7.36 -0.56 -4.90
C PHE A 116 6.16 0.38 -4.67
N PRO A 117 6.27 1.39 -3.79
CA PRO A 117 5.18 2.31 -3.51
C PRO A 117 4.83 3.23 -4.69
N ILE A 118 3.53 3.40 -4.96
CA ILE A 118 3.05 4.29 -6.04
C ILE A 118 3.53 5.73 -5.84
N HIS A 119 3.63 6.21 -4.60
CA HIS A 119 3.98 7.59 -4.31
C HIS A 119 5.45 7.92 -4.63
N LEU A 120 6.34 6.91 -4.70
CA LEU A 120 7.75 7.06 -5.10
C LEU A 120 7.95 6.99 -6.62
N LEU A 121 6.92 6.61 -7.38
CA LEU A 121 7.01 6.48 -8.82
C LEU A 121 7.44 7.77 -9.55
N PRO A 122 7.01 8.99 -9.14
CA PRO A 122 7.51 10.22 -9.73
C PRO A 122 9.02 10.45 -9.54
N GLU A 123 9.57 10.06 -8.39
CA GLU A 123 11.00 10.18 -8.08
C GLU A 123 11.82 9.22 -8.93
N LEU A 124 11.43 7.94 -8.96
CA LEU A 124 12.04 6.92 -9.83
C LEU A 124 12.07 7.35 -11.31
N VAL A 125 10.97 7.92 -11.80
CA VAL A 125 10.87 8.42 -13.19
C VAL A 125 11.83 9.59 -13.43
N GLU A 126 12.00 10.49 -12.47
CA GLU A 126 12.91 11.62 -12.61
C GLU A 126 14.36 11.16 -12.65
N ASP A 127 14.75 10.24 -11.75
CA ASP A 127 16.09 9.67 -11.70
C ASP A 127 16.47 8.95 -12.99
N ILE A 128 15.58 8.10 -13.50
CA ILE A 128 15.81 7.40 -14.78
C ILE A 128 15.91 8.40 -15.93
N ALA A 129 15.10 9.46 -15.92
CA ALA A 129 15.11 10.43 -17.00
C ALA A 129 16.40 11.27 -17.06
N GLN A 130 17.11 11.41 -15.94
CA GLN A 130 18.43 12.07 -15.88
C GLN A 130 19.52 11.23 -16.55
N GLU A 131 19.38 9.90 -16.57
CA GLU A 131 20.32 8.98 -17.22
C GLU A 131 20.17 8.98 -18.76
N ILE A 132 19.01 9.43 -19.26
CA ILE A 132 18.75 9.56 -20.70
C ILE A 132 19.48 10.80 -21.25
N ARG A 133 20.67 10.57 -21.82
CA ARG A 133 21.55 11.63 -22.39
C ARG A 133 20.93 12.47 -23.50
N ARG A 134 19.92 11.95 -24.21
CA ARG A 134 19.26 12.62 -25.35
C ARG A 134 18.03 13.38 -24.87
N PRO A 135 18.06 14.73 -24.83
CA PRO A 135 16.98 15.53 -24.23
C PRO A 135 15.61 15.27 -24.85
N GLU A 136 15.54 15.06 -26.16
CA GLU A 136 14.30 14.76 -26.88
C GLU A 136 13.69 13.41 -26.48
N ILE A 137 14.55 12.42 -26.19
CA ILE A 137 14.11 11.10 -25.71
C ILE A 137 13.69 11.21 -24.25
N SER A 138 14.47 11.90 -23.41
CA SER A 138 14.16 12.12 -21.99
C SER A 138 12.80 12.81 -21.83
N LEU A 139 12.54 13.86 -22.63
CA LEU A 139 11.26 14.55 -22.62
C LEU A 139 10.10 13.65 -23.06
N SER A 140 10.30 12.81 -24.09
CA SER A 140 9.28 11.86 -24.54
C SER A 140 8.98 10.80 -23.49
N PHE A 141 10.03 10.26 -22.84
CA PHE A 141 9.92 9.33 -21.72
C PHE A 141 9.13 9.94 -20.56
N LYS A 142 9.51 11.12 -20.07
CA LYS A 142 8.80 11.82 -18.98
C LYS A 142 7.32 12.02 -19.30
N ARG A 143 6.98 12.42 -20.52
CA ARG A 143 5.58 12.58 -20.95
C ARG A 143 4.80 11.26 -20.90
N GLN A 144 5.38 10.17 -21.39
CA GLN A 144 4.76 8.85 -21.32
C GLN A 144 4.54 8.41 -19.86
N MET A 145 5.52 8.63 -18.98
CA MET A 145 5.43 8.26 -17.57
C MET A 145 4.39 9.08 -16.82
N ILE A 146 4.27 10.39 -17.10
CA ILE A 146 3.22 11.23 -16.52
C ILE A 146 1.82 10.71 -16.87
N GLU A 147 1.58 10.33 -18.13
CA GLU A 147 0.28 9.76 -18.52
C GLU A 147 0.00 8.44 -17.80
N LEU A 148 1.02 7.60 -17.62
CA LEU A 148 0.91 6.33 -16.92
C LEU A 148 0.66 6.54 -15.41
N ILE A 149 1.36 7.45 -14.74
CA ILE A 149 1.12 7.82 -13.33
C ILE A 149 -0.30 8.38 -13.14
N ARG A 150 -0.81 9.17 -14.09
CA ARG A 150 -2.19 9.67 -14.05
C ARG A 150 -3.23 8.56 -14.09
N THR A 151 -2.94 7.43 -14.74
CA THR A 151 -3.85 6.28 -14.72
C THR A 151 -3.90 5.61 -13.35
N LEU A 152 -2.80 5.62 -12.58
CA LEU A 152 -2.73 5.09 -11.22
C LEU A 152 -3.48 5.96 -10.21
N ASN A 153 -3.34 7.29 -10.28
CA ASN A 153 -4.01 8.22 -9.36
C ASN A 153 -5.53 8.32 -9.56
N ARG A 154 -6.09 7.58 -10.51
CA ARG A 154 -7.54 7.47 -10.76
C ARG A 154 -8.15 6.16 -10.24
N LEU A 155 -7.31 5.22 -9.77
CA LEU A 155 -7.71 3.97 -9.12
C LEU A 155 -7.86 4.19 -7.61
#